data_AF-A0A673MR29-F1
#
_entry.id   AF-A0A673MR29-F1
#
_cell.length_a   1.000
_cell.length_b   1.000
_cell.length_c   1.000
_cell.angle_alpha   90.00
_cell.angle_beta   90.00
_cell.angle_gamma   90.00
#
_symmetry.space_group_name_H-M   'P 1'
#
loop_
_entity.id
_entity.type
_entity.pdbx_description
1 polymer ?
#
loop_
_entity_poly.entity_id
_entity_poly.type
_entity_poly.pdbx_seq_one_letter_code
_entity_poly.pdbx_strand_id
1 'polypeptide(L)'
;LILGLRSTVYGIHTTVVFLLPDFTFNSICRPCVRIAPAFNMLSNKYPQVVFLEVDVHVCQATAAANNISATPTFLFFRNKVRLDQYQGADASGLEEKIKQHVENDPGSNEDSDIPKGYMDLMPFVTKAGCECLNESDDCGFDSCLIKDSSYLESDCDEQLLITIAFNQPVKLFSMKLLSLFSAQAPKSVKIFINLPRSMGFDDAERSEATQALDLSEEDYKDDGLVPLRYVKFQNVNSVTIFIKSNQGDEETTKVNYLTFIGTPVQATNMSDFKRVVGKKGESH
;
A
#
# COMPACT_ATOMS: atom_id res chain seq x y z
N LEU A 1 9.27 14.64 -16.12
CA LEU A 1 9.63 13.32 -15.53
C LEU A 1 8.89 13.01 -14.23
N ILE A 2 8.59 13.98 -13.34
CA ILE A 2 7.76 13.75 -12.14
C ILE A 2 6.30 13.41 -12.48
N LEU A 3 5.83 13.83 -13.66
CA LEU A 3 4.49 13.51 -14.19
C LEU A 3 4.39 12.14 -14.90
N GLY A 4 5.45 11.32 -14.84
CA GLY A 4 5.53 10.02 -15.54
C GLY A 4 5.42 8.78 -14.66
N LEU A 5 5.03 8.91 -13.39
CA LEU A 5 4.64 7.77 -12.55
C LEU A 5 3.27 7.25 -13.06
N ARG A 6 3.28 6.46 -14.15
CA ARG A 6 2.12 5.68 -14.57
C ARG A 6 1.84 4.61 -13.51
N SER A 7 0.77 4.84 -12.74
CA SER A 7 -0.23 3.85 -12.31
C SER A 7 0.12 2.74 -11.32
N THR A 8 1.10 2.88 -10.42
CA THR A 8 1.31 1.84 -9.38
C THR A 8 1.42 2.34 -7.93
N VAL A 9 1.12 3.61 -7.66
CA VAL A 9 0.90 4.08 -6.28
C VAL A 9 -0.49 4.68 -6.21
N TYR A 10 -1.49 3.79 -6.10
CA TYR A 10 -2.81 4.18 -5.67
C TYR A 10 -2.72 4.41 -4.16
N GLY A 11 -2.68 5.68 -3.75
CA GLY A 11 -2.65 6.05 -2.33
C GLY A 11 -2.15 7.48 -2.12
N ILE A 12 -2.79 8.18 -1.19
CA ILE A 12 -2.66 9.61 -0.86
C ILE A 12 -1.38 9.82 -0.03
N HIS A 13 -0.27 9.17 -0.37
CA HIS A 13 0.89 9.10 0.51
C HIS A 13 1.90 10.23 0.26
N THR A 14 2.42 10.78 1.35
CA THR A 14 3.56 11.69 1.34
C THR A 14 4.78 11.00 0.71
N THR A 15 5.33 11.58 -0.35
CA THR A 15 6.51 11.09 -1.06
C THR A 15 7.69 12.01 -0.78
N VAL A 16 8.79 11.46 -0.28
CA VAL A 16 10.06 12.18 -0.07
C VAL A 16 11.02 11.78 -1.18
N VAL A 17 11.36 12.74 -2.04
CA VAL A 17 12.32 12.56 -3.13
C VAL A 17 13.66 13.15 -2.71
N PHE A 18 14.64 12.29 -2.57
CA PHE A 18 16.04 12.60 -2.29
C PHE A 18 16.84 12.70 -3.58
N LEU A 19 17.49 13.83 -3.80
CA LEU A 19 18.23 14.14 -5.01
C LEU A 19 19.73 14.14 -4.74
N LEU A 20 20.44 13.21 -5.37
CA LEU A 20 21.88 12.99 -5.21
C LEU A 20 22.62 13.05 -6.55
N PRO A 21 23.91 13.38 -6.58
CA PRO A 21 24.79 13.11 -7.70
C PRO A 21 25.46 11.74 -7.56
N ASP A 22 25.20 10.82 -8.50
CA ASP A 22 25.84 9.50 -8.68
C ASP A 22 25.76 8.51 -7.50
N PHE A 23 25.31 7.29 -7.78
CA PHE A 23 25.02 6.21 -6.82
C PHE A 23 26.23 5.32 -6.48
N THR A 24 27.41 5.61 -7.02
CA THR A 24 28.61 4.77 -6.79
C THR A 24 29.44 5.26 -5.60
N PHE A 25 30.26 4.36 -5.03
CA PHE A 25 31.30 4.66 -4.01
C PHE A 25 32.26 5.81 -4.39
N ASN A 26 32.14 6.34 -5.61
CA ASN A 26 32.84 7.47 -6.19
C ASN A 26 32.06 8.81 -6.14
N SER A 27 30.94 8.90 -5.42
CA SER A 27 30.22 10.18 -5.29
C SER A 27 31.13 11.26 -4.66
N ILE A 28 31.42 12.30 -5.45
CA ILE A 28 32.24 13.46 -5.05
C ILE A 28 31.50 14.30 -3.98
N CYS A 29 30.20 14.09 -3.77
CA CYS A 29 29.41 14.79 -2.78
C CYS A 29 29.54 14.16 -1.39
N ARG A 30 30.53 14.60 -0.62
CA ARG A 30 30.72 14.19 0.78
C ARG A 30 29.49 14.40 1.68
N PRO A 31 28.70 15.49 1.55
CA PRO A 31 27.43 15.63 2.27
C PRO A 31 26.40 14.53 1.93
N CYS A 32 26.33 14.11 0.67
CA CYS A 32 25.42 13.09 0.19
C CYS A 32 25.73 11.71 0.79
N VAL A 33 27.02 11.33 0.82
CA VAL A 33 27.48 10.09 1.45
C VAL A 33 27.19 10.07 2.95
N ARG A 34 27.30 11.22 3.64
CA ARG A 34 27.04 11.31 5.09
C ARG A 34 25.57 11.08 5.45
N ILE A 35 24.64 11.56 4.64
CA ILE A 35 23.21 11.49 4.97
C ILE A 35 22.55 10.17 4.51
N ALA A 36 23.13 9.46 3.54
CA ALA A 36 22.57 8.23 2.99
C ALA A 36 22.23 7.13 4.04
N PRO A 37 23.07 6.83 5.05
CA PRO A 37 22.70 5.87 6.09
C PRO A 37 21.48 6.32 6.91
N ALA A 38 21.39 7.62 7.21
CA ALA A 38 20.25 8.17 7.93
C ALA A 38 18.98 8.14 7.07
N PHE A 39 19.09 8.42 5.77
CA PHE A 39 17.97 8.31 4.83
C PHE A 39 17.41 6.88 4.78
N ASN A 40 18.28 5.87 4.70
CA ASN A 40 17.89 4.46 4.79
C ASN A 40 17.27 4.09 6.14
N MET A 41 17.77 4.64 7.24
CA MET A 41 17.14 4.41 8.55
C MET A 41 15.75 5.06 8.62
N LEU A 42 15.59 6.26 8.07
CA LEU A 42 14.32 6.98 8.04
C LEU A 42 13.30 6.30 7.13
N SER A 43 13.71 5.73 6.00
CA SER A 43 12.79 4.95 5.15
C SER A 43 12.22 3.72 5.86
N ASN A 44 13.03 3.08 6.71
CA ASN A 44 12.56 1.98 7.55
C ASN A 44 11.67 2.45 8.72
N LYS A 45 11.93 3.66 9.23
CA LYS A 45 11.18 4.24 10.36
C LYS A 45 9.83 4.82 9.93
N TYR A 46 9.71 5.30 8.70
CA TYR A 46 8.51 5.90 8.12
C TYR A 46 8.03 5.12 6.89
N PRO A 47 7.60 3.86 7.08
CA PRO A 47 7.21 2.99 5.96
C PRO A 47 5.94 3.46 5.23
N GLN A 48 5.13 4.33 5.83
CA GLN A 48 3.99 5.01 5.21
C GLN A 48 4.40 6.15 4.27
N VAL A 49 5.68 6.54 4.28
CA VAL A 49 6.24 7.57 3.40
C VAL A 49 7.03 6.88 2.30
N VAL A 50 6.81 7.29 1.06
CA VAL A 50 7.56 6.75 -0.08
C VAL A 50 8.88 7.52 -0.22
N PHE A 51 10.00 6.84 0.00
CA PHE A 51 11.34 7.41 -0.18
C PHE A 51 11.83 7.10 -1.60
N LEU A 52 12.25 8.12 -2.34
CA LEU A 52 12.77 7.97 -3.71
C LEU A 52 14.14 8.60 -3.81
N GLU A 53 15.10 7.91 -4.43
CA GLU A 53 16.40 8.48 -4.76
C GLU A 53 16.48 8.81 -6.25
N VAL A 54 16.96 10.02 -6.57
CA VAL A 54 17.05 10.51 -7.94
C VAL A 54 18.44 11.06 -8.20
N ASP A 55 19.10 10.51 -9.23
CA ASP A 55 20.40 11.00 -9.67
C ASP A 55 20.25 12.28 -10.51
N VAL A 56 20.76 13.40 -10.01
CA VAL A 56 20.68 14.71 -10.69
C VAL A 56 21.49 14.77 -11.98
N HIS A 57 22.53 13.94 -12.14
CA HIS A 57 23.33 13.88 -13.36
C HIS A 57 22.61 13.11 -14.47
N VAL A 58 21.82 12.10 -14.09
CA VAL A 58 20.99 11.33 -15.04
C VAL A 58 19.70 12.09 -15.35
N CYS A 59 19.10 12.73 -14.34
CA CYS A 59 17.80 13.38 -14.41
C CYS A 59 17.89 14.92 -14.40
N GLN A 60 18.78 15.49 -15.22
CA GLN A 60 19.08 16.93 -15.24
C GLN A 60 17.83 17.80 -15.46
N ALA A 61 16.93 17.38 -16.37
CA ALA A 61 15.67 18.09 -16.61
C ALA A 61 14.75 18.14 -15.38
N THR A 62 14.73 17.06 -14.58
CA THR A 62 13.96 17.01 -13.33
C THR A 62 14.60 17.91 -12.28
N ALA A 63 15.92 17.88 -12.14
CA ALA A 63 16.65 18.75 -11.23
C ALA A 63 16.43 20.24 -11.56
N ALA A 64 16.50 20.61 -12.84
CA ALA A 64 16.22 21.96 -13.30
C ALA A 64 14.77 22.37 -13.02
N ALA A 65 13.79 21.53 -13.37
CA ALA A 65 12.37 21.82 -13.15
C ALA A 65 12.00 22.00 -11.67
N ASN A 66 12.77 21.43 -10.76
CA ASN A 66 12.56 21.56 -9.31
C ASN A 66 13.50 22.57 -8.64
N ASN A 67 14.26 23.35 -9.43
CA ASN A 67 15.18 24.37 -8.95
C ASN A 67 16.25 23.84 -7.98
N ILE A 68 16.82 22.66 -8.29
CA ILE A 68 17.87 22.06 -7.48
C ILE A 68 19.19 22.78 -7.75
N SER A 69 19.66 23.52 -6.74
CA SER A 69 20.90 24.31 -6.81
C SER A 69 22.05 23.69 -6.01
N ALA A 70 21.76 22.78 -5.08
CA ALA A 70 22.79 22.01 -4.38
C ALA A 70 22.29 20.63 -3.96
N THR A 71 23.23 19.76 -3.64
CA THR A 71 22.98 18.40 -3.17
C THR A 71 23.63 18.17 -1.80
N PRO A 72 22.99 17.42 -0.89
CA PRO A 72 21.67 16.81 -1.03
C PRO A 72 20.52 17.81 -0.93
N THR A 73 19.46 17.59 -1.72
CA THR A 73 18.17 18.26 -1.58
C THR A 73 17.07 17.20 -1.51
N PHE A 74 16.11 17.40 -0.61
CA PHE A 74 14.94 16.57 -0.38
C PHE A 74 13.71 17.38 -0.77
N LEU A 75 12.85 16.80 -1.60
CA LEU A 75 11.57 17.38 -1.99
C LEU A 75 10.46 16.55 -1.39
N PHE A 76 9.46 17.22 -0.84
CA PHE A 76 8.27 16.57 -0.29
C PHE A 76 7.12 16.79 -1.26
N PHE A 77 6.47 15.71 -1.66
CA PHE A 77 5.31 15.72 -2.54
C PHE A 77 4.13 15.04 -1.88
N ARG A 78 2.93 15.53 -2.18
CA ARG A 78 1.66 14.85 -1.91
C ARG A 78 0.74 15.08 -3.08
N ASN A 79 0.06 14.04 -3.55
CA ASN A 79 -0.84 14.12 -4.71
C ASN A 79 -0.19 14.81 -5.92
N LYS A 80 1.11 14.52 -6.16
CA LYS A 80 1.94 15.10 -7.23
C LYS A 80 2.21 16.61 -7.10
N VAL A 81 1.78 17.26 -6.02
CA VAL A 81 2.08 18.65 -5.71
C VAL A 81 3.27 18.72 -4.76
N ARG A 82 4.24 19.59 -5.07
CA ARG A 82 5.39 19.83 -4.18
C ARG A 82 4.93 20.63 -2.96
N LEU A 83 5.05 20.05 -1.79
CA LEU A 83 4.70 20.66 -0.50
C LEU A 83 5.86 21.44 0.11
N ASP A 84 7.06 20.87 0.05
CA ASP A 84 8.21 21.42 0.77
C ASP A 84 9.54 21.01 0.14
N GLN A 85 10.61 21.67 0.56
CA GLN A 85 11.98 21.40 0.15
C GLN A 85 12.91 21.57 1.35
N TYR A 86 13.79 20.60 1.55
CA TYR A 86 14.83 20.64 2.57
C TYR A 86 16.19 20.41 1.94
N GLN A 87 17.19 21.21 2.31
CA GLN A 87 18.52 21.17 1.68
C GLN A 87 19.60 21.00 2.75
N GLY A 88 20.54 20.10 2.51
CA GLY A 88 21.66 19.84 3.40
C GLY A 88 21.67 18.43 4.01
N ALA A 89 22.82 18.06 4.57
CA ALA A 89 23.09 16.73 5.12
C ALA A 89 22.91 16.69 6.64
N ASP A 90 21.73 17.13 7.11
CA ASP A 90 21.35 17.05 8.52
C ASP A 90 20.15 16.11 8.69
N ALA A 91 20.38 15.01 9.40
CA ALA A 91 19.43 13.94 9.61
C ALA A 91 18.28 14.33 10.54
N SER A 92 18.57 15.15 11.55
CA SER A 92 17.57 15.58 12.53
C SER A 92 16.55 16.50 11.90
N GLY A 93 17.00 17.54 11.18
CA GLY A 93 16.10 18.43 10.46
C GLY A 93 15.31 17.73 9.34
N LEU A 94 15.91 16.73 8.68
CA LEU A 94 15.19 15.89 7.71
C LEU A 94 14.06 15.09 8.37
N GLU A 95 14.35 14.44 9.50
CA GLU A 95 13.35 13.67 10.27
C GLU A 95 12.22 14.59 10.77
N GLU A 96 12.54 15.78 11.26
CA GLU A 96 11.53 16.76 11.69
C GLU A 96 10.61 17.17 10.53
N LYS A 97 11.16 17.41 9.34
CA LYS A 97 10.36 17.69 8.14
C LYS A 97 9.48 16.51 7.76
N ILE A 98 10.00 15.27 7.83
CA ILE A 98 9.20 14.07 7.58
C ILE A 98 8.04 13.99 8.58
N LYS A 99 8.29 14.16 9.88
CA LYS A 99 7.24 14.17 10.92
C LYS A 99 6.19 15.24 10.63
N GLN A 100 6.61 16.48 10.35
CA GLN A 100 5.70 17.58 10.03
C GLN A 100 4.78 17.24 8.86
N HIS A 101 5.31 16.64 7.79
CA HIS A 101 4.48 16.30 6.63
C HIS A 101 3.62 15.06 6.89
N VAL A 102 4.09 14.08 7.66
CA VAL A 102 3.26 12.94 8.09
C VAL A 102 2.10 13.37 8.99
N GLU A 103 2.33 14.29 9.94
CA GLU A 103 1.30 14.77 10.87
C GLU A 103 0.28 15.72 10.21
N ASN A 104 0.70 16.48 9.19
CA ASN A 104 -0.17 17.37 8.43
C ASN A 104 -0.74 16.70 7.17
N ASP A 105 -0.81 15.37 7.14
CA ASP A 105 -1.48 14.65 6.05
C ASP A 105 -3.01 14.74 6.25
N PRO A 106 -3.79 15.37 5.35
CA PRO A 106 -5.24 15.31 5.47
C PRO A 106 -5.76 13.86 5.36
N GLY A 107 -4.96 12.92 4.82
CA GLY A 107 -5.21 11.47 4.88
C GLY A 107 -4.75 10.78 6.17
N SER A 108 -3.97 11.41 7.07
CA SER A 108 -3.59 10.81 8.36
C SER A 108 -4.75 10.73 9.34
N ASN A 109 -5.84 11.46 9.09
CA ASN A 109 -7.09 11.25 9.82
C ASN A 109 -7.81 9.96 9.43
N GLU A 110 -7.43 9.31 8.32
CA GLU A 110 -7.98 8.00 7.93
C GLU A 110 -7.15 6.81 8.45
N ASP A 111 -5.89 7.08 8.85
CA ASP A 111 -4.95 6.12 9.46
C ASP A 111 -4.94 6.22 10.99
N SER A 112 -5.76 7.08 11.61
CA SER A 112 -5.89 7.17 13.07
C SER A 112 -6.29 5.85 13.71
N ASP A 113 -6.96 4.99 12.94
CA ASP A 113 -7.50 3.73 13.39
C ASP A 113 -6.43 2.62 13.40
N ILE A 114 -5.30 2.83 12.72
CA ILE A 114 -4.20 1.86 12.67
C ILE A 114 -3.40 1.95 13.97
N PRO A 115 -3.28 0.85 14.74
CA PRO A 115 -2.50 0.88 15.97
C PRO A 115 -1.01 1.15 15.71
N LYS A 116 -0.38 1.92 16.60
CA LYS A 116 1.03 2.30 16.49
C LYS A 116 1.92 1.07 16.26
N GLY A 117 2.74 1.14 15.21
CA GLY A 117 3.68 0.08 14.83
C GLY A 117 3.19 -0.83 13.71
N TYR A 118 1.94 -0.67 13.27
CA TYR A 118 1.42 -1.30 12.07
C TYR A 118 1.19 -0.26 10.96
N MET A 119 0.94 -0.73 9.75
CA MET A 119 0.63 0.08 8.58
C MET A 119 -0.36 -0.64 7.66
N ASP A 120 -0.96 0.11 6.75
CA ASP A 120 -1.66 -0.44 5.61
C ASP A 120 -0.68 -1.19 4.68
N LEU A 121 -1.00 -2.44 4.36
CA LEU A 121 -0.18 -3.32 3.54
C LEU A 121 -0.51 -3.25 2.04
N MET A 122 -1.47 -2.42 1.64
CA MET A 122 -1.81 -2.16 0.24
C MET A 122 -0.59 -1.83 -0.65
N PRO A 123 0.44 -1.08 -0.20
CA PRO A 123 1.66 -0.83 -1.00
C PRO A 123 2.46 -2.10 -1.34
N PHE A 124 2.27 -3.19 -0.59
CA PHE A 124 2.94 -4.47 -0.84
C PHE A 124 2.12 -5.38 -1.75
N VAL A 125 0.88 -5.02 -2.09
CA VAL A 125 0.01 -5.83 -2.94
C VAL A 125 0.48 -5.79 -4.40
N THR A 126 0.53 -6.96 -5.03
CA THR A 126 0.89 -7.12 -6.45
C THR A 126 -0.34 -7.51 -7.26
N LYS A 127 -0.91 -6.56 -8.02
CA LYS A 127 -2.11 -6.80 -8.85
C LYS A 127 -2.00 -8.00 -9.78
N ALA A 128 -0.81 -8.23 -10.36
CA ALA A 128 -0.59 -9.35 -11.28
C ALA A 128 -0.71 -10.74 -10.62
N GLY A 129 -0.63 -10.81 -9.29
CA GLY A 129 -0.86 -12.04 -8.52
C GLY A 129 -2.18 -12.03 -7.76
N CYS A 130 -3.03 -11.03 -7.97
CA CYS A 130 -4.37 -11.00 -7.40
C CYS A 130 -5.36 -11.64 -8.37
N GLU A 131 -6.39 -12.27 -7.83
CA GLU A 131 -7.45 -12.94 -8.57
C GLU A 131 -8.75 -12.79 -7.78
N CYS A 132 -9.86 -12.55 -8.46
CA CYS A 132 -11.18 -12.56 -7.84
C CYS A 132 -12.10 -13.46 -8.67
N LEU A 133 -12.79 -14.39 -8.01
CA LEU A 133 -13.77 -15.25 -8.63
C LEU A 133 -15.18 -14.79 -8.24
N ASN A 134 -16.10 -14.93 -9.20
CA ASN A 134 -17.49 -14.46 -9.11
C ASN A 134 -17.61 -12.94 -8.97
N GLU A 135 -16.67 -12.16 -9.51
CA GLU A 135 -16.81 -10.71 -9.61
C GLU A 135 -17.72 -10.32 -10.79
N SER A 136 -18.50 -9.27 -10.61
CA SER A 136 -19.29 -8.66 -11.69
C SER A 136 -18.41 -7.97 -12.74
N ASP A 137 -18.82 -8.07 -14.00
CA ASP A 137 -18.16 -7.39 -15.13
C ASP A 137 -18.14 -5.85 -14.97
N ASP A 138 -19.16 -5.28 -14.31
CA ASP A 138 -19.30 -3.84 -14.14
C ASP A 138 -18.56 -3.32 -12.89
N CYS A 139 -18.41 -4.17 -11.87
CA CYS A 139 -17.96 -3.81 -10.52
C CYS A 139 -16.96 -4.84 -10.00
N GLY A 140 -15.78 -4.90 -10.63
CA GLY A 140 -14.74 -5.88 -10.34
C GLY A 140 -13.82 -5.53 -9.16
N PHE A 141 -12.87 -6.43 -8.88
CA PHE A 141 -11.95 -6.42 -7.75
C PHE A 141 -11.14 -5.14 -7.59
N ASP A 142 -10.75 -4.50 -8.69
CA ASP A 142 -9.99 -3.23 -8.64
C ASP A 142 -10.75 -2.12 -7.88
N SER A 143 -12.08 -2.19 -7.85
CA SER A 143 -12.94 -1.22 -7.16
C SER A 143 -12.79 -1.31 -5.64
N CYS A 144 -12.66 -2.51 -5.07
CA CYS A 144 -12.53 -2.65 -3.61
C CYS A 144 -11.11 -2.40 -3.07
N LEU A 145 -10.16 -2.03 -3.94
CA LEU A 145 -8.78 -1.72 -3.56
C LEU A 145 -8.53 -0.23 -3.28
N ILE A 146 -9.49 0.62 -3.64
CA ILE A 146 -9.41 2.07 -3.47
C ILE A 146 -10.52 2.47 -2.50
N LYS A 147 -10.18 3.26 -1.49
CA LYS A 147 -11.16 3.75 -0.53
C LYS A 147 -11.92 4.94 -1.14
N ASP A 148 -12.88 4.64 -2.01
CA ASP A 148 -13.80 5.61 -2.59
C ASP A 148 -15.26 5.07 -2.56
N SER A 149 -16.14 5.62 -3.39
CA SER A 149 -17.53 5.18 -3.48
C SER A 149 -17.76 3.96 -4.38
N SER A 150 -16.72 3.46 -5.05
CA SER A 150 -16.80 2.26 -5.87
C SER A 150 -16.90 1.01 -4.98
N TYR A 151 -17.29 -0.11 -5.59
CA TYR A 151 -17.46 -1.38 -4.89
C TYR A 151 -17.22 -2.56 -5.82
N LEU A 152 -16.77 -3.66 -5.22
CA LEU A 152 -16.84 -5.00 -5.78
C LEU A 152 -18.23 -5.57 -5.51
N GLU A 153 -18.85 -6.14 -6.53
CA GLU A 153 -20.12 -6.88 -6.42
C GLU A 153 -19.96 -8.30 -6.97
N SER A 154 -20.64 -9.25 -6.33
CA SER A 154 -20.72 -10.63 -6.83
C SER A 154 -21.72 -10.77 -7.97
N ASP A 155 -21.43 -11.65 -8.94
CA ASP A 155 -22.22 -11.76 -10.18
C ASP A 155 -23.38 -12.76 -10.08
N CYS A 156 -23.08 -14.01 -9.69
CA CYS A 156 -24.06 -15.11 -9.77
C CYS A 156 -24.80 -15.37 -8.47
N ASP A 157 -24.11 -15.25 -7.34
CA ASP A 157 -24.60 -15.53 -5.99
C ASP A 157 -23.80 -14.70 -4.97
N GLU A 158 -24.06 -14.86 -3.67
CA GLU A 158 -23.43 -14.06 -2.63
C GLU A 158 -21.96 -14.42 -2.35
N GLN A 159 -21.44 -15.48 -2.97
CA GLN A 159 -20.11 -15.97 -2.68
C GLN A 159 -19.05 -15.21 -3.47
N LEU A 160 -17.95 -14.85 -2.82
CA LEU A 160 -16.79 -14.24 -3.47
C LEU A 160 -15.52 -14.94 -3.02
N LEU A 161 -14.58 -15.10 -3.95
CA LEU A 161 -13.26 -15.63 -3.62
C LEU A 161 -12.19 -14.66 -4.10
N ILE A 162 -11.57 -13.97 -3.15
CA ILE A 162 -10.62 -12.88 -3.39
C ILE A 162 -9.23 -13.34 -2.98
N THR A 163 -8.29 -13.40 -3.90
CA THR A 163 -6.89 -13.72 -3.65
C THR A 163 -6.04 -12.47 -3.81
N ILE A 164 -5.28 -12.12 -2.77
CA ILE A 164 -4.34 -11.00 -2.75
C ILE A 164 -2.92 -11.56 -2.57
N ALA A 165 -2.03 -11.21 -3.50
CA ALA A 165 -0.60 -11.55 -3.42
C ALA A 165 0.23 -10.35 -3.00
N PHE A 166 1.22 -10.59 -2.15
CA PHE A 166 2.19 -9.59 -1.71
C PHE A 166 3.53 -9.76 -2.45
N ASN A 167 4.19 -8.65 -2.76
CA ASN A 167 5.52 -8.64 -3.40
C ASN A 167 6.65 -9.10 -2.48
N GLN A 168 6.41 -9.11 -1.17
CA GLN A 168 7.31 -9.62 -0.15
C GLN A 168 6.49 -10.22 1.01
N PRO A 169 7.07 -11.11 1.82
CA PRO A 169 6.34 -11.68 2.95
C PRO A 169 5.96 -10.62 3.99
N VAL A 170 4.70 -10.65 4.43
CA VAL A 170 4.14 -9.73 5.43
C VAL A 170 3.59 -10.49 6.64
N LYS A 171 3.36 -9.75 7.73
CA LYS A 171 2.66 -10.19 8.92
C LYS A 171 1.32 -9.49 8.98
N LEU A 172 0.22 -10.24 9.09
CA LEU A 172 -1.13 -9.65 9.15
C LEU A 172 -1.58 -9.55 10.60
N PHE A 173 -1.93 -8.34 11.03
CA PHE A 173 -2.43 -8.06 12.38
C PHE A 173 -3.96 -7.96 12.39
N SER A 174 -4.51 -7.18 11.46
CA SER A 174 -5.95 -7.03 11.27
C SER A 174 -6.27 -6.87 9.78
N MET A 175 -7.54 -6.95 9.46
CA MET A 175 -8.10 -6.65 8.15
C MET A 175 -9.10 -5.50 8.31
N LYS A 176 -9.20 -4.63 7.32
CA LYS A 176 -10.23 -3.60 7.24
C LYS A 176 -11.12 -3.92 6.04
N LEU A 177 -12.41 -3.96 6.30
CA LEU A 177 -13.43 -4.28 5.30
C LEU A 177 -14.55 -3.24 5.45
N LEU A 178 -14.82 -2.49 4.39
CA LEU A 178 -15.89 -1.49 4.39
C LEU A 178 -16.98 -1.90 3.41
N SER A 179 -18.22 -1.64 3.81
CA SER A 179 -19.39 -1.74 2.94
C SER A 179 -20.37 -0.64 3.29
N LEU A 180 -20.83 0.09 2.27
CA LEU A 180 -21.91 1.07 2.37
C LEU A 180 -23.30 0.41 2.31
N PHE A 181 -23.34 -0.90 2.05
CA PHE A 181 -24.55 -1.69 1.87
C PHE A 181 -24.66 -2.71 3.01
N SER A 182 -25.27 -2.31 4.13
CA SER A 182 -25.29 -3.13 5.36
C SER A 182 -25.82 -4.56 5.15
N ALA A 183 -26.92 -4.73 4.41
CA ALA A 183 -27.49 -6.05 4.12
C ALA A 183 -26.60 -6.92 3.20
N GLN A 184 -25.93 -6.29 2.22
CA GLN A 184 -25.06 -6.98 1.26
C GLN A 184 -23.60 -7.09 1.75
N ALA A 185 -23.30 -6.59 2.94
CA ALA A 185 -21.97 -6.67 3.53
C ALA A 185 -21.64 -8.12 3.91
N PRO A 186 -20.37 -8.55 3.81
CA PRO A 186 -19.99 -9.92 4.18
C PRO A 186 -20.36 -10.30 5.64
N LYS A 187 -20.58 -11.58 5.90
CA LYS A 187 -20.88 -12.09 7.24
C LYS A 187 -19.97 -13.26 7.59
N SER A 188 -20.17 -14.39 6.92
CA SER A 188 -19.31 -15.55 7.09
C SER A 188 -18.11 -15.48 6.16
N VAL A 189 -16.91 -15.33 6.72
CA VAL A 189 -15.67 -15.18 5.95
C VAL A 189 -14.64 -16.22 6.40
N LYS A 190 -14.03 -16.91 5.43
CA LYS A 190 -12.88 -17.79 5.67
C LYS A 190 -11.61 -17.19 5.06
N ILE A 191 -10.52 -17.23 5.81
CA ILE A 191 -9.22 -16.74 5.39
C ILE A 191 -8.23 -17.89 5.31
N PHE A 192 -7.56 -17.99 4.18
CA PHE A 192 -6.49 -18.93 3.88
C PHE A 192 -5.22 -18.15 3.51
N ILE A 193 -4.05 -18.75 3.76
CA ILE A 193 -2.77 -18.14 3.38
C ILE A 193 -1.87 -19.13 2.67
N ASN A 194 -1.02 -18.60 1.79
CA ASN A 194 0.07 -19.33 1.14
C ASN A 194 -0.39 -20.61 0.44
N LEU A 195 -1.55 -20.56 -0.22
CA LEU A 195 -2.08 -21.70 -0.94
C LEU A 195 -1.18 -22.04 -2.15
N PRO A 196 -0.87 -23.32 -2.39
CA PRO A 196 0.07 -23.72 -3.45
C PRO A 196 -0.54 -23.65 -4.86
N ARG A 197 -1.87 -23.55 -4.95
CA ARG A 197 -2.65 -23.46 -6.18
C ARG A 197 -3.86 -22.56 -5.91
N SER A 198 -4.47 -22.03 -6.98
CA SER A 198 -5.74 -21.31 -6.85
C SER A 198 -6.80 -22.22 -6.22
N MET A 199 -7.65 -21.60 -5.40
CA MET A 199 -8.70 -22.27 -4.65
C MET A 199 -10.04 -21.97 -5.32
N GLY A 200 -10.84 -23.01 -5.56
CA GLY A 200 -12.23 -22.87 -6.00
C GLY A 200 -13.19 -22.87 -4.81
N PHE A 201 -14.46 -22.56 -5.08
CA PHE A 201 -15.53 -22.53 -4.08
C PHE A 201 -15.72 -23.85 -3.33
N ASP A 202 -15.78 -24.99 -4.05
CA ASP A 202 -15.88 -26.32 -3.43
C ASP A 202 -14.74 -26.62 -2.45
N ASP A 203 -13.50 -26.26 -2.84
CA ASP A 203 -12.30 -26.44 -2.02
C ASP A 203 -12.36 -25.53 -0.79
N ALA A 204 -12.79 -24.27 -0.93
CA ALA A 204 -12.92 -23.29 0.16
C ALA A 204 -14.01 -23.68 1.18
N GLU A 205 -15.11 -24.29 0.74
CA GLU A 205 -16.17 -24.75 1.64
C GLU A 205 -15.71 -25.90 2.53
N ARG A 206 -14.97 -26.87 1.95
CA ARG A 206 -14.58 -28.11 2.64
C ARG A 206 -13.31 -27.96 3.46
N SER A 207 -12.42 -27.07 3.05
CA SER A 207 -11.12 -26.88 3.70
C SER A 207 -11.25 -26.14 5.03
N GLU A 208 -10.35 -26.50 5.96
CA GLU A 208 -10.16 -25.76 7.21
C GLU A 208 -9.43 -24.45 6.92
N ALA A 209 -10.04 -23.34 7.30
CA ALA A 209 -9.44 -22.02 7.13
C ALA A 209 -8.32 -21.78 8.14
N THR A 210 -7.34 -20.96 7.76
CA THR A 210 -6.35 -20.45 8.73
C THR A 210 -7.08 -19.67 9.85
N GLN A 211 -8.10 -18.90 9.47
CA GLN A 211 -9.05 -18.29 10.38
C GLN A 211 -10.42 -18.20 9.71
N ALA A 212 -11.47 -18.55 10.46
CA ALA A 212 -12.85 -18.26 10.08
C ALA A 212 -13.36 -17.09 10.96
N LEU A 213 -14.17 -16.24 10.36
CA LEU A 213 -14.72 -15.02 10.94
C LEU A 213 -16.23 -15.00 10.70
N ASP A 214 -16.94 -14.52 11.72
CA ASP A 214 -18.36 -14.19 11.64
C ASP A 214 -18.45 -12.69 11.95
N LEU A 215 -18.61 -11.90 10.90
CA LEU A 215 -18.59 -10.44 10.94
C LEU A 215 -19.98 -9.92 11.32
N SER A 216 -19.98 -8.82 12.05
CA SER A 216 -21.17 -8.09 12.49
C SER A 216 -21.21 -6.70 11.85
N GLU A 217 -22.33 -5.99 11.96
CA GLU A 217 -22.46 -4.62 11.48
C GLU A 217 -21.44 -3.65 12.12
N GLU A 218 -20.98 -3.95 13.34
CA GLU A 218 -19.99 -3.15 14.06
C GLU A 218 -18.61 -3.19 13.38
N ASP A 219 -18.29 -4.28 12.67
CA ASP A 219 -17.02 -4.46 11.97
C ASP A 219 -16.88 -3.58 10.73
N TYR A 220 -17.99 -3.04 10.22
CA TYR A 220 -18.07 -2.20 9.01
C TYR A 220 -18.07 -0.70 9.28
N LYS A 221 -17.95 -0.29 10.55
CA LYS A 221 -17.78 1.12 10.88
C LYS A 221 -16.50 1.65 10.26
N ASP A 222 -16.43 2.97 10.04
CA ASP A 222 -15.29 3.58 9.35
C ASP A 222 -13.95 3.34 10.09
N ASP A 223 -14.00 3.14 11.42
CA ASP A 223 -12.88 2.77 12.29
C ASP A 223 -12.76 1.26 12.59
N GLY A 224 -13.63 0.44 12.00
CA GLY A 224 -13.70 -1.00 12.21
C GLY A 224 -12.46 -1.72 11.70
N LEU A 225 -11.69 -2.30 12.63
CA LEU A 225 -10.61 -3.23 12.32
C LEU A 225 -10.98 -4.63 12.78
N VAL A 226 -11.06 -5.57 11.84
CA VAL A 226 -11.33 -6.97 12.12
C VAL A 226 -10.03 -7.65 12.58
N PRO A 227 -9.94 -8.07 13.86
CA PRO A 227 -8.71 -8.62 14.39
C PRO A 227 -8.41 -10.00 13.79
N LEU A 228 -7.18 -10.17 13.30
CA LEU A 228 -6.67 -11.46 12.87
C LEU A 228 -5.85 -12.09 14.00
N ARG A 229 -5.79 -13.41 14.00
CA ARG A 229 -4.97 -14.18 14.95
C ARG A 229 -3.51 -14.09 14.53
N TYR A 230 -2.89 -12.94 14.79
CA TYR A 230 -1.53 -12.56 14.37
C TYR A 230 -0.51 -13.72 14.41
N VAL A 231 -0.53 -14.57 15.46
CA VAL A 231 0.36 -15.74 15.59
C VAL A 231 0.27 -16.74 14.42
N LYS A 232 -0.85 -16.81 13.70
CA LYS A 232 -1.03 -17.64 12.49
C LYS A 232 -0.58 -16.94 11.20
N PHE A 233 -0.46 -15.62 11.22
CA PHE A 233 -0.19 -14.78 10.05
C PHE A 233 1.19 -14.10 10.15
N GLN A 234 2.23 -14.86 10.50
CA GLN A 234 3.59 -14.33 10.68
C GLN A 234 4.44 -14.29 9.41
N ASN A 235 4.01 -14.98 8.34
CA ASN A 235 4.77 -15.07 7.10
C ASN A 235 3.80 -15.34 5.95
N VAL A 236 3.19 -14.27 5.44
CA VAL A 236 2.14 -14.33 4.42
C VAL A 236 2.66 -13.76 3.11
N ASN A 237 2.67 -14.59 2.08
CA ASN A 237 2.98 -14.21 0.69
C ASN A 237 1.71 -14.02 -0.13
N SER A 238 0.67 -14.79 0.16
CA SER A 238 -0.65 -14.64 -0.43
C SER A 238 -1.73 -14.93 0.62
N VAL A 239 -2.85 -14.23 0.48
CA VAL A 239 -4.05 -14.42 1.31
C VAL A 239 -5.25 -14.61 0.39
N THR A 240 -6.05 -15.63 0.66
CA THR A 240 -7.30 -15.91 -0.04
C THR A 240 -8.45 -15.76 0.95
N ILE A 241 -9.38 -14.87 0.63
CA ILE A 241 -10.59 -14.59 1.40
C ILE A 241 -11.75 -15.22 0.65
N PHE A 242 -12.44 -16.15 1.30
CA PHE A 242 -13.69 -16.70 0.83
C PHE A 242 -14.83 -16.11 1.63
N ILE A 243 -15.65 -15.29 0.98
CA ILE A 243 -16.89 -14.77 1.53
C ILE A 243 -17.98 -15.78 1.19
N LYS A 244 -18.59 -16.36 2.22
CA LYS A 244 -19.60 -17.41 2.09
C LYS A 244 -21.03 -16.86 2.11
N SER A 245 -21.27 -15.82 2.88
CA SER A 245 -22.60 -15.21 3.01
C SER A 245 -22.49 -13.74 3.38
N ASN A 246 -23.58 -13.00 3.21
CA ASN A 246 -23.72 -11.60 3.62
C ASN A 246 -24.64 -11.45 4.85
N GLN A 247 -24.83 -10.22 5.34
CA GLN A 247 -25.55 -9.91 6.57
C GLN A 247 -27.07 -10.14 6.45
N GLY A 248 -27.64 -9.79 5.32
CA GLY A 248 -29.09 -9.76 5.06
C GLY A 248 -29.64 -10.98 4.33
N ASP A 249 -28.81 -12.00 4.08
CA ASP A 249 -29.13 -13.15 3.22
C ASP A 249 -29.60 -12.70 1.81
N GLU A 250 -28.96 -11.65 1.28
CA GLU A 250 -29.17 -11.07 -0.05
C GLU A 250 -28.54 -11.94 -1.14
N GLU A 251 -29.02 -11.81 -2.37
CA GLU A 251 -28.53 -12.62 -3.51
C GLU A 251 -27.08 -12.27 -3.91
N THR A 252 -26.64 -11.03 -3.68
CA THR A 252 -25.27 -10.59 -4.02
C THR A 252 -24.60 -9.90 -2.84
N THR A 253 -23.28 -10.02 -2.80
CA THR A 253 -22.40 -9.42 -1.79
C THR A 253 -21.70 -8.20 -2.37
N LYS A 254 -21.61 -7.11 -1.59
CA LYS A 254 -20.89 -5.89 -1.96
C LYS A 254 -19.81 -5.52 -0.97
N VAL A 255 -18.63 -5.18 -1.51
CA VAL A 255 -17.45 -4.76 -0.75
C VAL A 255 -16.91 -3.45 -1.32
N ASN A 256 -16.96 -2.37 -0.55
CA ASN A 256 -16.43 -1.06 -0.97
C ASN A 256 -14.93 -0.96 -0.83
N TYR A 257 -14.36 -1.53 0.23
CA TYR A 257 -12.93 -1.43 0.48
C TYR A 257 -12.43 -2.64 1.27
N LEU A 258 -11.28 -3.17 0.86
CA LEU A 258 -10.59 -4.27 1.50
C LEU A 258 -9.09 -3.93 1.58
N THR A 259 -8.55 -3.91 2.80
CA THR A 259 -7.11 -3.88 3.01
C THR A 259 -6.69 -4.72 4.23
N PHE A 260 -5.39 -4.96 4.34
CA PHE A 260 -4.77 -5.61 5.48
C PHE A 260 -3.85 -4.65 6.22
N ILE A 261 -3.91 -4.72 7.55
CA ILE A 261 -3.07 -3.93 8.44
C ILE A 261 -2.03 -4.85 9.07
N GLY A 262 -0.78 -4.43 9.07
CA GLY A 262 0.31 -5.27 9.57
C GLY A 262 1.69 -4.67 9.38
N THR A 263 2.69 -5.53 9.17
CA THR A 263 4.07 -5.13 8.92
C THR A 263 4.76 -6.08 7.95
N PRO A 264 5.72 -5.64 7.12
CA PRO A 264 6.55 -6.57 6.37
C PRO A 264 7.43 -7.43 7.31
N VAL A 265 7.76 -8.65 6.89
CA VAL A 265 8.61 -9.57 7.69
C VAL A 265 10.05 -9.07 7.75
N GLN A 266 10.52 -8.46 6.66
CA GLN A 266 11.85 -7.87 6.52
C GLN A 266 11.70 -6.38 6.16
N ALA A 267 12.75 -5.61 6.40
CA ALA A 267 12.82 -4.23 5.93
C ALA A 267 12.59 -4.17 4.41
N THR A 268 11.77 -3.22 3.95
CA THR A 268 11.43 -3.05 2.53
C THR A 268 12.70 -2.93 1.70
N ASN A 269 12.88 -3.85 0.77
CA ASN A 269 14.06 -3.87 -0.09
C ASN A 269 13.91 -2.82 -1.20
N MET A 270 14.61 -1.69 -1.05
CA MET A 270 14.57 -0.55 -1.98
C MET A 270 15.06 -0.90 -3.40
N SER A 271 15.73 -2.04 -3.59
CA SER A 271 16.16 -2.51 -4.91
C SER A 271 15.04 -3.07 -5.78
N ASP A 272 13.93 -3.50 -5.18
CA ASP A 272 12.82 -4.13 -5.89
C ASP A 272 11.85 -3.10 -6.52
N PHE A 273 12.02 -1.82 -6.18
CA PHE A 273 11.44 -0.73 -6.95
C PHE A 273 12.13 -0.63 -8.31
N LYS A 274 11.42 -1.02 -9.37
CA LYS A 274 11.92 -0.90 -10.75
C LYS A 274 12.40 0.52 -11.01
N ARG A 275 13.70 0.65 -11.30
CA ARG A 275 14.33 1.87 -11.80
C ARG A 275 13.62 2.29 -13.09
N VAL A 276 12.73 3.28 -13.02
CA VAL A 276 12.02 3.78 -14.19
C VAL A 276 12.99 4.64 -15.00
N VAL A 277 13.65 4.03 -15.99
CA VAL A 277 14.40 4.76 -17.00
C VAL A 277 13.37 5.49 -17.87
N GLY A 278 13.13 6.77 -17.58
CA GLY A 278 12.24 7.60 -18.38
C GLY A 278 12.70 7.60 -19.84
N LYS A 279 11.84 7.13 -20.76
CA LYS A 279 12.11 7.25 -22.19
C LYS A 279 12.13 8.72 -22.60
N LYS A 280 13.07 9.03 -23.50
CA LYS A 280 13.37 10.36 -24.01
C LYS A 280 12.24 10.82 -24.94
N GLY A 281 11.58 11.92 -24.56
CA GLY A 281 10.72 12.72 -25.43
C GLY A 281 9.26 12.30 -25.45
N GLU A 282 8.42 13.12 -24.82
CA GLU A 282 7.13 13.54 -25.38
C GLU A 282 6.69 14.78 -24.60
N SER A 283 6.80 15.91 -25.30
CA SER A 283 6.43 17.25 -24.88
C SER A 283 4.95 17.47 -25.18
N HIS A 284 4.16 17.78 -24.17
CA HIS A 284 2.95 18.59 -24.29
C HIS A 284 2.82 19.49 -23.06
#